data_AF-A0AAV8VZ27-F1
#
_entry.id   AF-A0AAV8VZ27-F1
#
_cell.length_a   1.000
_cell.length_b   1.000
_cell.length_c   1.000
_cell.angle_alpha   90.00
_cell.angle_beta   90.00
_cell.angle_gamma   90.00
#
_symmetry.space_group_name_H-M   'P 1'
#
loop_
_entity.id
_entity.type
_entity.pdbx_description
1 polymer ?
#
loop_
_entity_poly.entity_id
_entity_poly.type
_entity_poly.pdbx_seq_one_letter_code
_entity_poly.pdbx_strand_id
1 'polypeptide(L)'
;GCNRRNKELETEVLNWIFACIGEPVPAGEFDDILKNGVVLCNLMNKLSPGSVKKIQPKGTNFQLMENIQRFQAAAKAYGLPQEEIFQTADLFEKRNIPQVALSLYALGRITQKHPEWNGPQLGPKMADKNERQFTEEQLRAHEGQLNLQMGYNKGASQSGHGGFGNTRHM
;
A
#
# COMPACT_ATOMS: atom_id res chain seq x y z
N GLY A 1 -15.75 -6.68 26.78
CA GLY A 1 -16.29 -6.62 25.41
C GLY A 1 -15.75 -7.80 24.64
N CYS A 2 -16.59 -8.51 23.89
CA CYS A 2 -16.22 -9.73 23.17
C CYS A 2 -15.08 -9.43 22.18
N ASN A 3 -13.90 -10.02 22.40
CA ASN A 3 -12.76 -9.93 21.50
C ASN A 3 -12.98 -10.87 20.30
N ARG A 4 -13.98 -10.55 19.48
CA ARG A 4 -14.40 -11.38 18.35
C ARG A 4 -13.40 -11.21 17.22
N ARG A 5 -12.90 -12.33 16.70
CA ARG A 5 -11.99 -12.35 15.54
C ARG A 5 -12.66 -11.71 14.31
N ASN A 6 -11.86 -10.99 13.54
CA ASN A 6 -12.25 -10.43 12.25
C ASN A 6 -11.54 -11.20 11.14
N LYS A 7 -12.25 -12.14 10.51
CA LYS A 7 -11.69 -13.04 9.49
C LYS A 7 -11.30 -12.32 8.20
N GLU A 8 -11.98 -11.23 7.86
CA GLU A 8 -11.65 -10.42 6.68
C GLU A 8 -10.30 -9.72 6.89
N LEU A 9 -10.11 -9.09 8.06
CA LEU A 9 -8.84 -8.45 8.43
C LEU A 9 -7.69 -9.47 8.48
N GLU A 10 -7.91 -10.64 9.09
CA GLU A 10 -6.89 -11.71 9.13
C GLU A 10 -6.48 -12.16 7.72
N THR A 11 -7.44 -12.30 6.82
CA THR A 11 -7.20 -12.67 5.42
C THR A 11 -6.43 -11.58 4.67
N GLU A 12 -6.85 -10.32 4.83
CA GLU A 12 -6.17 -9.16 4.24
C GLU A 12 -4.71 -9.07 4.68
N VAL A 13 -4.47 -9.24 5.99
CA VAL A 13 -3.11 -9.25 6.57
C VAL A 13 -2.28 -10.39 6.00
N LEU A 14 -2.79 -11.63 5.93
CA LEU A 14 -2.03 -12.74 5.35
C LEU A 14 -1.68 -12.48 3.89
N ASN A 15 -2.66 -12.06 3.08
CA ASN A 15 -2.44 -11.75 1.67
C ASN A 15 -1.32 -10.72 1.50
N TRP A 16 -1.33 -9.66 2.31
CA TRP A 16 -0.27 -8.66 2.30
C TRP A 16 1.10 -9.24 2.71
N ILE A 17 1.18 -9.98 3.83
CA ILE A 17 2.44 -10.57 4.32
C ILE A 17 3.08 -11.44 3.22
N PHE A 18 2.29 -12.32 2.61
CA PHE A 18 2.78 -13.26 1.61
C PHE A 18 3.09 -12.59 0.27
N ALA A 19 2.36 -11.54 -0.11
CA ALA A 19 2.73 -10.69 -1.24
C ALA A 19 4.07 -9.97 -1.02
N CYS A 20 4.36 -9.50 0.20
CA CYS A 20 5.65 -8.91 0.55
C CYS A 20 6.80 -9.92 0.50
N ILE A 21 6.54 -11.16 0.94
CA ILE A 21 7.53 -12.24 0.93
C ILE A 21 7.78 -12.77 -0.49
N GLY A 22 6.76 -12.73 -1.35
CA GLY A 22 6.79 -13.30 -2.70
C GLY A 22 6.42 -14.79 -2.73
N GLU A 23 5.62 -15.25 -1.78
CA GLU A 23 5.18 -16.64 -1.64
C GLU A 23 3.65 -16.72 -1.64
N PRO A 24 3.03 -17.85 -2.02
CA PRO A 24 1.59 -18.02 -1.90
C PRO A 24 1.16 -18.17 -0.43
N VAL A 25 -0.05 -17.71 -0.10
CA VAL A 25 -0.63 -17.92 1.23
C VAL A 25 -0.85 -19.42 1.47
N PRO A 26 -0.28 -20.02 2.53
CA PRO A 26 -0.48 -21.43 2.83
C PRO A 26 -1.89 -21.70 3.34
N ALA A 27 -2.35 -22.95 3.19
CA ALA A 27 -3.60 -23.39 3.78
C ALA A 27 -3.47 -23.48 5.31
N GLY A 28 -4.40 -22.86 6.03
CA GLY A 28 -4.45 -22.94 7.49
C GLY A 28 -5.12 -21.73 8.13
N GLU A 29 -5.30 -21.79 9.45
CA GLU A 29 -5.79 -20.66 10.23
C GLU A 29 -4.68 -19.61 10.40
N PHE A 30 -5.07 -18.34 10.43
CA PHE A 30 -4.17 -17.18 10.60
C PHE A 30 -3.11 -17.36 11.69
N ASP A 31 -3.55 -17.81 12.86
CA ASP A 31 -2.70 -17.99 14.02
C ASP A 31 -1.75 -19.18 13.88
N ASP A 32 -2.18 -20.27 13.23
CA ASP A 32 -1.31 -21.45 13.02
C ASP A 32 -0.22 -21.17 11.98
N ILE A 33 -0.53 -20.40 10.94
CA ILE A 33 0.43 -19.97 9.91
C ILE A 33 1.56 -19.12 10.53
N LEU A 34 1.21 -18.24 11.47
CA LEU A 34 2.15 -17.28 12.06
C LEU A 34 2.82 -17.79 13.34
N LYS A 35 2.29 -18.85 13.97
CA LYS A 35 2.60 -19.30 15.34
C LYS A 35 4.08 -19.46 15.66
N ASN A 36 4.86 -19.98 14.71
CA ASN A 36 6.29 -20.27 14.94
C ASN A 36 7.21 -19.03 14.78
N GLY A 37 6.65 -17.88 14.38
CA GLY A 37 7.35 -16.61 14.20
C GLY A 37 8.27 -16.53 12.98
N VAL A 38 8.38 -17.59 12.15
CA VAL A 38 9.26 -17.63 10.98
C VAL A 38 8.77 -16.67 9.91
N VAL A 39 7.49 -16.74 9.55
CA VAL A 39 6.85 -15.85 8.57
C VAL A 39 7.01 -14.39 8.99
N LEU A 40 6.84 -14.10 10.29
CA LEU A 40 6.99 -12.77 10.85
C LEU A 40 8.43 -12.25 10.72
N CYS A 41 9.44 -13.08 11.01
CA CYS A 41 10.84 -12.70 10.84
C CYS A 41 11.19 -12.47 9.36
N ASN A 42 10.67 -13.33 8.46
CA ASN A 42 10.89 -13.20 7.03
C ASN A 42 10.26 -11.90 6.49
N LEU A 43 9.05 -11.55 6.94
CA LEU A 43 8.41 -10.28 6.64
C LEU A 43 9.32 -9.11 7.03
N MET A 44 9.84 -9.10 8.26
CA MET A 44 10.73 -8.01 8.70
C MET A 44 12.02 -7.94 7.89
N ASN A 45 12.60 -9.07 7.49
CA ASN A 45 13.76 -9.07 6.60
C ASN A 45 13.45 -8.62 5.16
N LYS A 46 12.18 -8.68 4.73
CA LYS A 46 11.75 -8.08 3.46
C LYS A 46 11.56 -6.58 3.57
N LEU A 47 10.96 -6.11 4.66
CA LEU A 47 10.72 -4.68 4.93
C LEU A 47 12.02 -3.93 5.27
N SER A 48 12.89 -4.56 6.04
CA SER A 48 14.18 -4.03 6.48
C SER A 48 15.22 -5.15 6.44
N PRO A 49 15.99 -5.26 5.33
CA PRO A 49 17.00 -6.29 5.15
C PRO A 49 17.97 -6.40 6.32
N GLY A 50 18.16 -7.63 6.83
CA GLY A 50 19.09 -7.92 7.94
C GLY A 50 18.59 -7.54 9.33
N SER A 51 17.34 -7.08 9.47
CA SER A 51 16.73 -6.74 10.77
C SER A 51 16.61 -7.94 11.71
N VAL A 52 16.39 -9.15 11.18
CA VAL A 52 16.37 -10.41 11.95
C VAL A 52 17.45 -11.35 11.44
N LYS A 53 18.53 -11.49 12.24
CA LYS A 53 19.71 -12.30 11.86
C LYS A 53 19.53 -13.80 12.03
N LYS A 54 18.70 -14.23 12.99
CA LYS A 54 18.54 -15.64 13.38
C LYS A 54 17.08 -16.03 13.41
N ILE A 55 16.71 -17.04 12.63
CA ILE A 55 15.35 -17.57 12.54
C ILE A 55 15.40 -19.07 12.79
N GLN A 56 14.57 -19.55 13.71
CA GLN A 56 14.48 -20.97 14.07
C GLN A 56 13.26 -21.59 13.39
N PRO A 57 13.41 -22.34 12.27
CA PRO A 57 12.27 -22.91 11.55
C PRO A 57 11.55 -24.02 12.33
N LYS A 58 12.28 -24.68 13.22
CA LYS A 58 11.82 -25.74 14.12
C LYS A 58 12.62 -25.69 15.41
N GLY A 59 12.06 -26.19 16.51
CA GLY A 59 12.74 -26.19 17.79
C GLY A 59 11.78 -26.36 18.96
N THR A 60 12.29 -26.14 20.17
CA THR A 60 11.48 -26.09 21.39
C THR A 60 10.52 -24.88 21.35
N ASN A 61 9.46 -24.92 22.14
CA ASN A 61 8.52 -23.79 22.25
C ASN A 61 9.25 -22.48 22.57
N PHE A 62 10.27 -22.52 23.43
CA PHE A 62 11.11 -21.36 23.75
C PHE A 62 11.81 -20.79 22.51
N GLN A 63 12.41 -21.65 21.67
CA GLN A 63 13.10 -21.20 20.45
C GLN A 63 12.14 -20.58 19.42
N LEU A 64 10.90 -21.05 19.37
CA LEU A 64 9.87 -20.48 18.48
C LEU A 64 9.32 -19.15 19.04
N MET A 65 9.13 -19.06 20.35
CA MET A 65 8.80 -17.79 21.03
C MET A 65 9.89 -16.72 20.83
N GLU A 66 11.16 -17.12 20.81
CA GLU A 66 12.27 -16.20 20.49
C GLU A 66 12.16 -15.61 19.08
N ASN A 67 11.63 -16.33 18.08
CA ASN A 67 11.40 -15.75 16.75
C ASN A 67 10.38 -14.60 16.84
N ILE A 68 9.29 -14.80 17.59
CA ILE A 68 8.27 -13.76 17.79
C ILE A 68 8.89 -12.53 18.48
N GLN A 69 9.76 -12.74 19.47
CA GLN A 69 10.47 -11.65 20.14
C GLN A 69 11.43 -10.90 19.20
N ARG A 70 12.12 -11.62 18.31
CA ARG A 70 12.96 -10.98 17.28
C ARG A 70 12.14 -10.17 16.29
N PHE A 71 10.97 -10.67 15.89
CA PHE A 71 9.99 -9.89 15.12
C PHE A 71 9.60 -8.61 15.86
N GLN A 72 9.20 -8.70 17.14
CA GLN A 72 8.78 -7.54 17.92
C GLN A 72 9.88 -6.48 18.01
N ALA A 73 11.13 -6.90 18.23
CA ALA A 73 12.28 -6.00 18.26
C ALA A 73 12.51 -5.32 16.90
N ALA A 74 12.43 -6.07 15.81
CA ALA A 74 12.57 -5.54 14.46
C ALA A 74 11.42 -4.59 14.09
N ALA A 75 10.17 -4.93 14.39
CA ALA A 75 9.00 -4.10 14.13
C ALA A 75 9.06 -2.78 14.92
N LYS A 76 9.51 -2.82 16.18
CA LYS A 76 9.78 -1.63 16.97
C LYS A 76 10.84 -0.73 16.32
N ALA A 77 11.96 -1.32 15.89
CA ALA A 77 13.02 -0.58 15.21
C ALA A 77 12.58 0.00 13.85
N TYR A 78 11.63 -0.67 13.18
CA TYR A 78 11.01 -0.19 11.95
C TYR A 78 10.01 0.97 12.18
N GLY A 79 9.59 1.22 13.43
CA GLY A 79 8.75 2.36 13.78
C GLY A 79 7.33 2.01 14.25
N LEU A 80 7.02 0.73 14.46
CA LEU A 80 5.75 0.33 15.09
C LEU A 80 5.74 0.74 16.58
N PRO A 81 4.76 1.54 17.04
CA PRO A 81 4.65 1.94 18.43
C PRO A 81 4.58 0.73 19.37
N GLN A 82 5.20 0.84 20.54
CA GLN A 82 5.30 -0.25 21.52
C GLN A 82 3.92 -0.78 21.94
N GLU A 83 2.94 0.11 22.00
CA GLU A 83 1.54 -0.12 22.37
C GLU A 83 0.77 -0.87 21.29
N GLU A 84 1.19 -0.77 20.03
CA GLU A 84 0.61 -1.52 18.91
C GLU A 84 1.27 -2.89 18.72
N ILE A 85 2.42 -3.17 19.36
CA ILE A 85 3.11 -4.45 19.27
C ILE A 85 2.41 -5.50 20.15
N PHE A 86 1.92 -6.56 19.52
CA PHE A 86 1.31 -7.70 20.22
C PHE A 86 2.34 -8.44 21.10
N GLN A 87 1.87 -9.09 22.17
CA GLN A 87 2.71 -9.86 23.09
C GLN A 87 2.91 -11.30 22.61
N THR A 88 4.01 -11.95 22.99
CA THR A 88 4.30 -13.33 22.51
C THR A 88 3.18 -14.31 22.83
N ALA A 89 2.57 -14.20 24.01
CA ALA A 89 1.44 -15.04 24.43
C ALA A 89 0.17 -14.78 23.59
N ASP A 90 -0.01 -13.58 23.03
CA ASP A 90 -1.17 -13.24 22.20
C ASP A 90 -1.26 -14.17 21.00
N LEU A 91 -0.12 -14.46 20.36
CA LEU A 91 0.00 -15.36 19.22
C LEU A 91 0.26 -16.81 19.64
N PHE A 92 1.32 -17.05 20.43
CA PHE A 92 1.81 -18.41 20.66
C PHE A 92 0.82 -19.26 21.48
N GLU A 93 0.18 -18.64 22.47
CA GLU A 93 -0.85 -19.25 23.32
C GLU A 93 -2.27 -18.86 22.87
N LYS A 94 -2.38 -18.13 21.75
CA LYS A 94 -3.63 -17.65 21.18
C LYS A 94 -4.48 -16.82 22.16
N ARG A 95 -3.82 -16.09 23.09
CA ARG A 95 -4.51 -15.30 24.13
C ARG A 95 -5.28 -14.12 23.57
N ASN A 96 -4.80 -13.52 22.47
CA ASN A 96 -5.40 -12.34 21.86
C ASN A 96 -5.06 -12.23 20.36
N ILE A 97 -5.59 -13.15 19.55
CA ILE A 97 -5.37 -13.14 18.10
C ILE A 97 -5.84 -11.83 17.41
N PRO A 98 -6.95 -11.18 17.81
CA PRO A 98 -7.32 -9.89 17.25
C PRO A 98 -6.23 -8.82 17.40
N GLN A 99 -5.52 -8.78 18.53
CA GLN A 99 -4.38 -7.85 18.70
C GLN A 99 -3.22 -8.18 17.77
N VAL A 100 -2.97 -9.45 17.47
CA VAL A 100 -1.95 -9.85 16.48
C VAL A 100 -2.30 -9.32 15.10
N ALA A 101 -3.57 -9.48 14.67
CA ALA A 101 -4.03 -8.99 13.38
C ALA A 101 -3.95 -7.45 13.29
N LEU A 102 -4.39 -6.74 14.34
CA LEU A 102 -4.32 -5.27 14.39
C LEU A 102 -2.87 -4.76 14.35
N SER A 103 -1.96 -5.41 15.09
CA SER A 103 -0.55 -5.07 15.12
C SER A 103 0.12 -5.20 13.74
N LEU A 104 -0.17 -6.29 13.04
CA LEU A 104 0.35 -6.53 11.68
C LEU A 104 -0.28 -5.60 10.65
N TYR A 105 -1.56 -5.27 10.81
CA TYR A 105 -2.22 -4.25 9.99
C TYR A 105 -1.60 -2.86 10.19
N ALA A 106 -1.31 -2.48 11.43
CA ALA A 106 -0.60 -1.25 11.75
C ALA A 106 0.80 -1.21 11.12
N LEU A 107 1.56 -2.32 11.19
CA LEU A 107 2.85 -2.44 10.53
C LEU A 107 2.74 -2.20 9.02
N GLY A 108 1.75 -2.81 8.34
CA GLY A 108 1.53 -2.61 6.91
C GLY A 108 1.09 -1.18 6.52
N ARG A 109 0.49 -0.42 7.44
CA ARG A 109 0.27 1.02 7.23
C ARG A 109 1.55 1.83 7.41
N ILE A 110 2.42 1.41 8.33
CA ILE A 110 3.70 2.09 8.59
C ILE A 110 4.60 2.02 7.37
N THR A 111 4.62 0.91 6.63
CA THR A 111 5.43 0.80 5.40
C THR A 111 5.13 1.90 4.37
N GLN A 112 3.94 2.50 4.38
CA GLN A 112 3.60 3.64 3.51
C GLN A 112 4.40 4.92 3.85
N LYS A 113 4.99 4.99 5.05
CA LYS A 113 5.86 6.10 5.50
C LYS A 113 7.34 5.87 5.18
N HIS A 114 7.69 4.68 4.66
CA HIS A 114 9.06 4.31 4.33
C HIS A 114 9.28 4.45 2.82
N PRO A 115 9.91 5.54 2.33
CA PRO A 115 10.11 5.77 0.89
C PRO A 115 10.98 4.70 0.22
N GLU A 116 11.79 3.98 0.99
CA GLU A 116 12.57 2.83 0.51
C GLU A 116 11.70 1.60 0.20
N TRP A 117 10.48 1.53 0.74
CA TRP A 117 9.55 0.42 0.52
C TRP A 117 8.64 0.68 -0.69
N ASN A 118 8.89 -0.06 -1.77
CA ASN A 118 8.09 0.00 -3.01
C ASN A 118 7.23 -1.26 -3.23
N GLY A 119 7.02 -2.07 -2.18
CA GLY A 119 6.26 -3.31 -2.26
C GLY A 119 4.76 -3.14 -2.00
N PRO A 120 4.02 -4.26 -1.82
CA PRO A 120 2.60 -4.23 -1.52
C PRO A 120 2.26 -3.34 -0.32
N GLN A 121 1.12 -2.65 -0.42
CA GLN A 121 0.59 -1.78 0.62
C GLN A 121 -0.60 -2.43 1.30
N LEU A 122 -0.81 -2.11 2.58
CA LEU A 122 -1.96 -2.57 3.36
C LEU A 122 -2.74 -1.38 3.90
N GLY A 123 -4.07 -1.45 3.81
CA GLY A 123 -4.98 -0.39 4.22
C GLY A 123 -5.13 0.77 3.22
N PRO A 124 -5.94 1.79 3.56
CA PRO A 124 -6.19 2.92 2.67
C PRO A 124 -4.86 3.66 2.38
N LYS A 125 -4.70 4.09 1.12
CA LYS A 125 -3.55 4.91 0.71
C LYS A 125 -3.54 6.18 1.55
N MET A 126 -2.46 6.43 2.29
CA MET A 126 -2.21 7.75 2.86
C MET A 126 -2.16 8.74 1.69
N ALA A 127 -2.99 9.78 1.75
CA ALA A 127 -3.11 10.76 0.68
C ALA A 127 -1.83 11.60 0.60
N ASP A 128 -0.81 11.09 -0.08
CA ASP A 128 0.35 11.87 -0.47
C ASP A 128 -0.01 12.66 -1.73
N LYS A 129 0.28 13.96 -1.72
CA LYS A 129 0.03 14.86 -2.86
C LYS A 129 0.79 14.30 -4.06
N ASN A 130 0.04 13.72 -4.99
CA ASN A 130 0.56 13.28 -6.27
C ASN A 130 0.92 14.53 -7.09
N GLU A 131 2.13 15.06 -6.90
CA GLU A 131 2.76 15.88 -7.94
C GLU A 131 3.07 14.96 -9.10
N ARG A 132 2.05 14.79 -9.96
CA ARG A 132 2.22 14.16 -11.27
C ARG A 132 3.18 15.04 -12.04
N GLN A 133 4.47 14.71 -12.01
CA GLN A 133 5.37 15.11 -13.08
C GLN A 133 4.90 14.37 -14.32
N PHE A 134 3.94 14.98 -15.03
CA PHE A 134 3.66 14.63 -16.40
C PHE A 134 4.96 14.86 -17.17
N THR A 135 5.56 13.78 -17.66
CA THR A 135 6.62 13.89 -18.64
C THR A 135 6.06 14.61 -19.87
N GLU A 136 6.86 15.48 -20.49
CA GLU A 136 6.46 16.36 -21.60
C GLU A 136 5.80 15.58 -22.77
N GLU A 137 6.12 14.30 -22.89
CA GLU A 137 5.57 13.36 -23.88
C GLU A 137 4.08 13.03 -23.65
N GLN A 138 3.59 13.00 -22.40
CA GLN A 138 2.17 12.80 -22.09
C GLN A 138 1.31 14.06 -22.38
N LEU A 139 1.90 15.26 -22.35
CA LEU A 139 1.21 16.49 -22.77
C LEU A 139 1.06 16.56 -24.29
N ARG A 140 2.01 16.02 -25.06
CA ARG A 140 1.96 15.99 -26.53
C ARG A 140 0.91 14.99 -27.07
N ALA A 141 0.70 13.87 -26.37
CA ALA A 141 -0.31 12.88 -26.77
C ALA A 141 -1.77 13.35 -26.56
N HIS A 142 -2.00 14.46 -25.84
CA HIS A 142 -3.33 15.06 -25.69
C HIS A 142 -3.72 15.96 -26.89
N GLU A 143 -2.81 16.30 -27.81
CA GLU A 143 -3.13 17.08 -29.01
C GLU A 143 -3.78 16.23 -30.14
N GLY A 144 -4.12 14.96 -29.87
CA GLY A 144 -4.64 14.02 -30.86
C GLY A 144 -6.16 14.03 -31.08
N GLN A 145 -6.92 14.97 -30.51
CA GLN A 145 -8.38 15.00 -30.66
C GLN A 145 -8.97 16.42 -30.63
N LEU A 146 -8.58 17.25 -31.59
CA LEU A 146 -9.24 18.51 -31.94
C LEU A 146 -9.77 18.44 -33.38
N ASN A 147 -10.95 17.85 -33.56
CA ASN A 147 -11.72 18.05 -34.77
C ASN A 147 -12.88 19.00 -34.46
N LEU A 148 -12.79 20.20 -35.03
CA LEU A 148 -13.85 21.17 -35.29
C LEU A 148 -14.13 22.26 -34.23
N GLN A 149 -13.73 23.46 -34.66
CA GLN A 149 -14.36 24.77 -34.41
C GLN A 149 -13.79 25.65 -33.29
N MET A 150 -12.53 26.05 -33.45
CA MET A 150 -11.98 27.27 -32.83
C MET A 150 -11.83 28.37 -33.88
N GLY A 151 -12.82 29.25 -33.94
CA GLY A 151 -12.77 30.46 -34.75
C GLY A 151 -11.84 31.49 -34.12
N TYR A 152 -10.72 31.77 -34.76
CA TYR A 152 -9.90 32.94 -34.50
C TYR A 152 -9.91 33.82 -35.75
N ASN A 153 -10.66 34.93 -35.71
CA ASN A 153 -10.64 35.96 -36.74
C ASN A 153 -9.73 37.10 -36.26
N LYS A 154 -8.59 37.25 -36.93
CA LYS A 154 -7.79 38.49 -36.84
C LYS A 154 -7.22 38.84 -38.22
N GLY A 155 -8.03 39.53 -39.01
CA GLY A 155 -7.59 40.64 -39.87
C GLY A 155 -7.10 40.36 -41.30
N ALA A 156 -7.96 40.73 -42.27
CA ALA A 156 -7.68 41.21 -43.65
C ALA A 156 -7.11 40.16 -44.65
N SER A 157 -7.50 40.06 -45.93
CA SER A 157 -8.02 41.05 -46.89
C SER A 157 -8.72 40.35 -48.08
N GLN A 158 -9.48 41.15 -48.84
CA GLN A 158 -9.59 41.15 -50.30
C GLN A 158 -10.90 40.68 -50.96
N SER A 159 -11.52 41.67 -51.61
CA SER A 159 -12.34 41.63 -52.84
C SER A 159 -13.67 40.86 -52.83
N GLY A 160 -14.74 41.55 -52.46
CA GLY A 160 -16.10 41.27 -52.90
C GLY A 160 -16.56 42.37 -53.86
N HIS A 161 -16.79 41.97 -55.11
CA HIS A 161 -17.38 42.76 -56.18
C HIS A 161 -18.76 43.33 -55.80
N GLY A 162 -19.09 44.49 -56.39
CA GLY A 162 -20.35 45.20 -56.18
C GLY A 162 -21.60 44.45 -56.64
N GLY A 163 -22.76 44.95 -56.21
CA GLY A 163 -24.04 44.38 -56.58
C GLY A 163 -25.25 44.94 -55.83
N PHE A 164 -25.56 46.22 -56.06
CA PHE A 164 -26.90 46.83 -56.15
C PHE A 164 -28.04 46.50 -55.16
N GLY A 165 -28.54 47.59 -54.55
CA GLY A 165 -29.96 47.86 -54.28
C GLY A 165 -30.51 47.34 -52.95
N ASN A 166 -31.37 48.03 -52.21
CA ASN A 166 -31.99 49.35 -52.33
C ASN A 166 -32.59 49.69 -50.93
N THR A 167 -32.37 50.93 -50.46
CA THR A 167 -33.12 51.80 -49.50
C THR A 167 -34.33 51.22 -48.71
N ARG A 168 -34.59 51.44 -47.40
CA ARG A 168 -34.97 52.68 -46.61
C ARG A 168 -35.12 52.26 -45.12
N HIS A 169 -34.57 52.94 -44.10
CA HIS A 169 -34.93 54.21 -43.40
C HIS A 169 -36.10 54.10 -42.38
N MET A 170 -35.80 54.47 -41.13
CA MET A 170 -36.63 54.76 -39.92
C MET A 170 -37.77 53.81 -39.56
#